data_AF-A0A9P6U876-F1
#
_entry.id   AF-A0A9P6U876-F1
#
_cell.length_a   1.000
_cell.length_b   1.000
_cell.length_c   1.000
_cell.angle_alpha   90.00
_cell.angle_beta   90.00
_cell.angle_gamma   90.00
#
_symmetry.space_group_name_H-M   'P 1'
#
loop_
_entity.id
_entity.type
_entity.pdbx_description
1 polymer ?
#
loop_
_entity_poly.entity_id
_entity_poly.type
_entity_poly.pdbx_seq_one_letter_code
_entity_poly.pdbx_strand_id
1 'polypeptide(L)'
;MSFTPEERTFTLLNGLVIAARHWKNTTTRHPRDGRRILAMHGLLDNAASFDLVGPYTLPIEEQPQRLLKFLAAKKTLSTKRDAFFPTIQAAVRARTLGSKDSVWPIREDVAAVFIPRSLKPTEQKDEHTQTTQQGYSWCWDRMIMISDVMANSDLYTKAFVSRVTCPVLFILAIDGYAWKREKDGKVMSWFTASSSVTVRDVEGGHHVHIEDAPTTARLITEWLLEQESSMKARL
;
A
#
# COMPACT_ATOMS: atom_id res chain seq x y z
N MET A 1 -25.25 16.38 7.62
CA MET A 1 -24.74 17.26 6.54
C MET A 1 -24.35 16.36 5.37
N SER A 2 -24.90 16.55 4.17
CA SER A 2 -24.52 15.71 3.01
C SER A 2 -23.24 16.27 2.39
N PHE A 3 -22.13 15.55 2.49
CA PHE A 3 -20.91 15.90 1.80
C PHE A 3 -20.94 15.26 0.41
N THR A 4 -21.24 16.03 -0.63
CA THR A 4 -21.16 15.54 -2.01
C THR A 4 -19.72 15.66 -2.50
N PRO A 5 -19.03 14.55 -2.83
CA PRO A 5 -17.67 14.61 -3.36
C PRO A 5 -17.65 15.19 -4.77
N GLU A 6 -16.63 16.00 -5.07
CA GLU A 6 -16.27 16.44 -6.42
C GLU A 6 -14.99 15.72 -6.86
N GLU A 7 -14.98 15.16 -8.07
CA GLU A 7 -13.75 14.65 -8.70
C GLU A 7 -12.92 15.81 -9.26
N ARG A 8 -11.60 15.75 -9.07
CA ARG A 8 -10.64 16.77 -9.51
C ARG A 8 -9.40 16.13 -10.10
N THR A 9 -8.79 16.83 -11.04
CA THR A 9 -7.56 16.40 -11.71
C THR A 9 -6.55 17.54 -11.69
N PHE A 10 -5.30 17.23 -11.38
CA PHE A 10 -4.19 18.18 -11.31
C PHE A 10 -3.05 17.70 -12.20
N THR A 11 -2.67 18.52 -13.18
CA THR A 11 -1.48 18.27 -13.99
C THR A 11 -0.28 18.91 -13.32
N LEU A 12 0.74 18.10 -12.99
CA LEU A 12 1.99 18.56 -12.41
C LEU A 12 2.93 19.09 -13.49
N LEU A 13 3.92 19.88 -13.07
CA LEU A 13 4.94 20.45 -13.97
C LEU A 13 5.75 19.39 -14.73
N ASN A 14 5.86 18.17 -14.20
CA ASN A 14 6.54 17.04 -14.84
C ASN A 14 5.61 16.21 -15.75
N GLY A 15 4.41 16.68 -16.03
CA GLY A 15 3.43 16.01 -16.90
C GLY A 15 2.66 14.87 -16.21
N LEU A 16 2.91 14.57 -14.94
CA LEU A 16 2.10 13.62 -14.18
C LEU A 16 0.72 14.21 -13.89
N VAL A 17 -0.28 13.32 -13.83
CA VAL A 17 -1.66 13.69 -13.53
C VAL A 17 -2.06 13.06 -12.18
N ILE A 18 -2.48 13.89 -11.24
CA ILE A 18 -3.06 13.47 -9.96
C ILE A 18 -4.58 13.58 -10.08
N ALA A 19 -5.31 12.49 -9.84
CA ALA A 19 -6.75 12.51 -9.64
C ALA A 19 -7.07 12.50 -8.13
N ALA A 20 -8.08 13.25 -7.71
CA ALA A 20 -8.52 13.32 -6.33
C ALA A 20 -10.05 13.44 -6.21
N ARG A 21 -10.60 12.99 -5.08
CA ARG A 21 -11.96 13.33 -4.64
C ARG A 21 -11.88 14.38 -3.54
N HIS A 22 -12.67 15.44 -3.67
CA HIS A 22 -12.69 16.57 -2.76
C HIS A 22 -14.09 16.74 -2.15
N TRP A 23 -14.18 16.70 -0.82
CA TRP A 23 -15.40 16.99 -0.07
C TRP A 23 -15.34 18.43 0.45
N LYS A 24 -16.14 19.33 -0.13
CA LYS A 24 -16.20 20.72 0.31
C LYS A 24 -16.96 20.82 1.63
N ASN A 25 -16.36 21.47 2.62
CA ASN A 25 -17.09 21.90 3.81
C ASN A 25 -17.79 23.25 3.52
N THR A 26 -19.12 23.24 3.47
CA THR A 26 -19.94 24.44 3.21
C THR A 26 -20.35 25.19 4.48
N THR A 27 -20.03 24.66 5.67
CA THR A 27 -20.45 25.24 6.95
C THR A 27 -19.38 26.09 7.63
N THR A 28 -18.14 26.07 7.13
CA THR A 28 -17.05 26.87 7.67
C THR A 28 -16.82 28.16 6.89
N ARG A 29 -16.63 29.28 7.62
CA ARG A 29 -16.55 30.65 7.06
C ARG A 29 -15.30 30.87 6.18
N HIS A 30 -14.21 30.13 6.44
CA HIS A 30 -12.99 30.16 5.64
C HIS A 30 -12.67 28.76 5.07
N PRO A 31 -12.21 28.63 3.81
CA PRO A 31 -11.84 27.34 3.19
C PRO A 31 -10.74 26.55 3.93
N ARG A 32 -10.09 27.18 4.93
CA ARG A 32 -9.03 26.58 5.76
C ARG A 32 -9.52 26.07 7.11
N ASP A 33 -10.78 26.34 7.47
CA ASP A 33 -11.37 26.01 8.77
C ASP A 33 -11.90 24.57 8.83
N GLY A 34 -11.96 23.87 7.70
CA GLY A 34 -12.21 22.44 7.66
C GLY A 34 -11.00 21.65 8.17
N ARG A 35 -11.25 20.59 8.95
CA ARG A 35 -10.21 19.64 9.38
C ARG A 35 -9.54 19.05 8.14
N ARG A 36 -8.24 19.28 7.98
CA ARG A 36 -7.48 18.75 6.84
C ARG A 36 -7.09 17.33 7.15
N ILE A 37 -7.73 16.39 6.47
CA ILE A 37 -7.39 14.98 6.50
C ILE A 37 -6.79 14.66 5.14
N LEU A 38 -5.52 14.27 5.14
CA LEU A 38 -4.87 13.70 3.96
C LEU A 38 -5.00 12.18 4.07
N ALA A 39 -5.96 11.61 3.35
CA ALA A 39 -6.08 10.17 3.18
C ALA A 39 -5.42 9.80 1.84
N MET A 40 -4.31 9.06 1.89
CA MET A 40 -3.62 8.55 0.70
C MET A 40 -3.80 7.04 0.63
N HIS A 41 -4.06 6.49 -0.57
CA HIS A 41 -4.09 5.05 -0.80
C HIS A 41 -3.02 4.67 -1.85
N GLY A 42 -1.85 4.19 -1.40
CA GLY A 42 -0.71 3.74 -2.23
C GLY A 42 -0.06 4.78 -3.17
N LEU A 43 1.25 4.86 -3.38
CA LEU A 43 2.43 4.11 -2.96
C LEU A 43 3.10 4.87 -1.79
N LEU A 44 3.28 4.22 -0.63
CA LEU A 44 3.69 4.78 0.69
C LEU A 44 2.53 5.37 1.51
N ASP A 45 1.73 4.46 2.08
CA ASP A 45 0.57 4.67 2.94
C ASP A 45 0.85 5.59 4.15
N ASN A 46 0.07 6.66 4.27
CA ASN A 46 0.01 7.47 5.48
C ASN A 46 -1.30 7.18 6.23
N ALA A 47 -1.17 6.46 7.34
CA ALA A 47 -2.02 6.46 8.52
C ALA A 47 -3.54 6.23 8.34
N ALA A 48 -3.86 5.02 7.88
CA ALA A 48 -4.85 4.12 8.48
C ALA A 48 -4.46 2.74 7.94
N SER A 49 -3.57 2.01 8.61
CA SER A 49 -2.80 0.97 7.92
C SER A 49 -3.63 -0.27 7.63
N PHE A 50 -3.66 -0.70 6.36
CA PHE A 50 -4.35 -1.92 5.89
C PHE A 50 -3.36 -3.06 5.58
N ASP A 51 -2.48 -3.30 6.57
CA ASP A 51 -1.52 -4.41 6.76
C ASP A 51 -0.03 -4.25 6.37
N LEU A 52 0.63 -3.20 6.90
CA LEU A 52 2.02 -3.21 7.43
C LEU A 52 2.05 -2.16 8.57
N VAL A 53 2.65 -2.48 9.73
CA VAL A 53 2.70 -1.56 10.90
C VAL A 53 3.92 -0.62 10.84
N GLY A 54 4.91 -0.96 10.02
CA GLY A 54 6.13 -0.17 9.81
C GLY A 54 7.00 -0.77 8.71
N PRO A 55 8.10 -0.09 8.34
CA PRO A 55 9.02 -0.59 7.32
C PRO A 55 9.71 -1.88 7.79
N TYR A 56 10.11 -2.72 6.84
CA TYR A 56 10.99 -3.84 7.13
C TYR A 56 12.34 -3.34 7.63
N THR A 57 12.75 -3.77 8.82
CA THR A 57 14.01 -3.37 9.44
C THR A 57 15.07 -4.46 9.36
N LEU A 58 16.34 -4.06 9.31
CA LEU A 58 17.50 -4.95 9.40
C LEU A 58 18.54 -4.40 10.40
N PRO A 59 19.31 -5.29 11.05
CA PRO A 59 20.52 -4.90 11.78
C PRO A 59 21.50 -4.14 10.88
N ILE A 60 22.29 -3.24 11.48
CA ILE A 60 23.22 -2.39 10.73
C ILE A 60 24.32 -3.24 10.09
N GLU A 61 24.71 -4.32 10.74
CA GLU A 61 25.72 -5.29 10.34
C GLU A 61 25.35 -6.03 9.05
N GLU A 62 24.04 -6.16 8.75
CA GLU A 62 23.54 -6.82 7.54
C GLU A 62 23.47 -5.88 6.32
N GLN A 63 23.61 -4.57 6.52
CA GLN A 63 23.50 -3.56 5.45
C GLN A 63 24.55 -3.74 4.34
N PRO A 64 25.83 -4.04 4.62
CA PRO A 64 26.81 -4.30 3.56
C PRO A 64 26.39 -5.47 2.66
N GLN A 65 25.88 -6.55 3.25
CA GLN A 65 25.41 -7.71 2.48
C GLN A 65 24.16 -7.37 1.65
N ARG A 66 23.28 -6.52 2.17
CA ARG A 66 22.12 -6.02 1.41
C ARG A 66 22.54 -5.19 0.20
N LEU A 67 23.52 -4.29 0.37
CA LEU A 67 24.09 -3.51 -0.73
C LEU A 67 24.67 -4.42 -1.82
N LEU A 68 25.42 -5.46 -1.44
CA LEU A 68 25.94 -6.44 -2.40
C LEU A 68 24.81 -7.15 -3.18
N LYS A 69 23.73 -7.55 -2.49
CA LYS A 69 22.54 -8.15 -3.14
C LYS A 69 21.89 -7.16 -4.12
N PHE A 70 21.73 -5.89 -3.75
CA PHE A 70 21.21 -4.86 -4.66
C PHE A 70 22.08 -4.71 -5.91
N LEU A 71 23.40 -4.59 -5.74
CA LEU A 71 24.32 -4.42 -6.88
C LEU A 71 24.29 -5.63 -7.82
N ALA A 72 24.27 -6.85 -7.28
CA ALA A 72 24.15 -8.06 -8.07
C ALA A 72 22.80 -8.13 -8.82
N ALA A 73 21.70 -7.80 -8.15
CA ALA A 73 20.37 -7.77 -8.76
C ALA A 73 20.28 -6.70 -9.87
N LYS A 74 20.82 -5.50 -9.62
CA LYS A 74 20.83 -4.39 -10.58
C LYS A 74 21.60 -4.73 -11.85
N LYS A 75 22.73 -5.46 -11.76
CA LYS A 75 23.51 -5.91 -12.93
C LYS A 75 22.71 -6.82 -13.86
N THR A 76 21.77 -7.61 -13.32
CA THR A 76 20.96 -8.55 -14.10
C THR A 76 19.57 -8.01 -14.43
N LEU A 77 19.27 -6.76 -14.06
CA LEU A 77 17.93 -6.19 -14.22
C LEU A 77 17.50 -6.03 -15.68
N SER A 78 18.46 -5.65 -16.54
CA SER A 78 18.22 -5.47 -17.98
C SER A 78 17.82 -6.77 -18.68
N THR A 79 18.20 -7.94 -18.14
CA THR A 79 17.89 -9.25 -18.72
C THR A 79 16.51 -9.77 -18.33
N LYS A 80 15.87 -9.20 -17.30
CA LYS A 80 14.52 -9.59 -16.91
C LYS A 80 13.53 -9.30 -18.03
N ARG A 81 12.51 -10.14 -18.15
CA ARG A 81 11.44 -9.98 -19.15
C ARG A 81 10.12 -9.83 -18.43
N ASP A 82 9.23 -9.09 -19.07
CA ASP A 82 7.86 -8.96 -18.61
C ASP A 82 7.16 -10.33 -18.77
N ALA A 83 6.34 -10.71 -17.79
CA ALA A 83 5.58 -11.95 -17.88
C ALA A 83 4.54 -11.83 -19.01
N PHE A 84 4.39 -12.88 -19.80
CA PHE A 84 3.38 -12.98 -20.86
C PHE A 84 2.19 -13.81 -20.37
N PHE A 85 0.99 -13.30 -20.58
CA PHE A 85 -0.26 -14.00 -20.30
C PHE A 85 -1.11 -14.07 -21.57
N PRO A 86 -1.49 -15.27 -22.04
CA PRO A 86 -2.23 -15.41 -23.30
C PRO A 86 -3.67 -14.88 -23.21
N THR A 87 -4.23 -14.78 -21.99
CA THR A 87 -5.57 -14.25 -21.75
C THR A 87 -5.59 -13.38 -20.50
N ILE A 88 -6.57 -12.49 -20.41
CA ILE A 88 -6.85 -11.71 -19.19
C ILE A 88 -7.03 -12.65 -18.00
N GLN A 89 -7.77 -13.75 -18.19
CA GLN A 89 -8.04 -14.73 -17.14
C GLN A 89 -6.75 -15.37 -16.61
N ALA A 90 -5.76 -15.64 -17.47
CA ALA A 90 -4.46 -16.14 -17.04
C ALA A 90 -3.71 -15.11 -16.18
N ALA A 91 -3.79 -13.82 -16.54
CA ALA A 91 -3.19 -12.74 -15.76
C ALA A 91 -3.88 -12.55 -14.40
N VAL A 92 -5.21 -12.63 -14.35
CA VAL A 92 -6.01 -12.58 -13.12
C VAL A 92 -5.62 -13.73 -12.19
N ARG A 93 -5.61 -14.97 -12.69
CA ARG A 93 -5.21 -16.14 -11.91
C ARG A 93 -3.78 -16.00 -11.36
N ALA A 94 -2.85 -15.49 -12.17
CA ALA A 94 -1.48 -15.23 -11.71
C ALA A 94 -1.45 -14.19 -10.57
N ARG A 95 -2.28 -13.14 -10.64
CA ARG A 95 -2.40 -12.14 -9.58
C ARG A 95 -3.01 -12.70 -8.30
N THR A 96 -4.02 -13.56 -8.42
CA THR A 96 -4.67 -14.25 -7.30
C THR A 96 -3.73 -15.16 -6.52
N LEU A 97 -2.84 -15.88 -7.22
CA LEU A 97 -1.91 -16.81 -6.57
C LEU A 97 -0.70 -16.12 -5.92
N GLY A 98 -0.36 -14.90 -6.37
CA GLY A 98 0.84 -14.20 -5.93
C GLY A 98 2.12 -14.73 -6.57
N SER A 99 3.28 -14.34 -6.02
CA SER A 99 4.59 -14.78 -6.52
C SER A 99 5.18 -15.86 -5.62
N LYS A 100 6.22 -16.55 -6.10
CA LYS A 100 6.99 -17.52 -5.30
C LYS A 100 7.56 -16.92 -4.01
N ASP A 101 7.80 -15.61 -4.00
CA ASP A 101 8.44 -14.89 -2.90
C ASP A 101 7.45 -14.09 -2.04
N SER A 102 6.17 -14.06 -2.41
CA SER A 102 5.10 -13.34 -1.70
C SER A 102 3.75 -13.99 -1.98
N VAL A 103 3.40 -14.95 -1.13
CA VAL A 103 2.16 -15.73 -1.20
C VAL A 103 1.11 -15.07 -0.30
N TRP A 104 0.57 -13.93 -0.75
CA TRP A 104 -0.60 -13.32 -0.14
C TRP A 104 -1.71 -13.38 -1.18
N PRO A 105 -2.50 -14.47 -1.17
CA PRO A 105 -3.53 -14.65 -2.18
C PRO A 105 -4.56 -13.54 -2.07
N ILE A 106 -5.17 -13.21 -3.20
CA ILE A 106 -6.27 -12.26 -3.29
C ILE A 106 -7.39 -12.89 -4.10
N ARG A 107 -8.63 -12.69 -3.66
CA ARG A 107 -9.84 -13.23 -4.30
C ARG A 107 -9.88 -12.82 -5.78
N GLU A 108 -10.32 -13.75 -6.62
CA GLU A 108 -10.20 -13.64 -8.08
C GLU A 108 -11.01 -12.48 -8.67
N ASP A 109 -12.23 -12.28 -8.18
CA ASP A 109 -13.10 -11.14 -8.52
C ASP A 109 -12.43 -9.81 -8.17
N VAL A 110 -11.72 -9.74 -7.04
CA VAL A 110 -10.97 -8.56 -6.62
C VAL A 110 -9.72 -8.35 -7.47
N ALA A 111 -9.00 -9.42 -7.80
CA ALA A 111 -7.86 -9.35 -8.71
C ALA A 111 -8.26 -8.80 -10.09
N ALA A 112 -9.46 -9.14 -10.57
CA ALA A 112 -10.01 -8.64 -11.83
C ALA A 112 -10.23 -7.11 -11.83
N VAL A 113 -10.46 -6.48 -10.67
CA VAL A 113 -10.64 -5.02 -10.55
C VAL A 113 -9.38 -4.25 -10.98
N PHE A 114 -8.19 -4.85 -10.87
CA PHE A 114 -6.95 -4.20 -11.28
C PHE A 114 -6.75 -4.16 -12.80
N ILE A 115 -7.43 -5.02 -13.55
CA ILE A 115 -7.14 -5.28 -14.96
C ILE A 115 -7.22 -4.03 -15.83
N PRO A 116 -8.29 -3.20 -15.79
CA PRO A 116 -8.45 -2.09 -16.73
C PRO A 116 -7.35 -1.03 -16.66
N ARG A 117 -6.67 -0.92 -15.51
CA ARG A 117 -5.63 0.08 -15.26
C ARG A 117 -4.21 -0.47 -15.27
N SER A 118 -4.06 -1.80 -15.20
CA SER A 118 -2.76 -2.41 -14.89
C SER A 118 -2.28 -3.43 -15.93
N LEU A 119 -3.12 -3.87 -16.88
CA LEU A 119 -2.66 -4.68 -18.01
C LEU A 119 -2.35 -3.83 -19.24
N LYS A 120 -1.29 -4.20 -19.95
CA LYS A 120 -0.96 -3.72 -21.30
C LYS A 120 -1.01 -4.87 -22.30
N PRO A 121 -1.52 -4.65 -23.52
CA PRO A 121 -1.35 -5.60 -24.62
C PRO A 121 0.14 -5.83 -24.90
N THR A 122 0.50 -7.05 -25.27
CA THR A 122 1.86 -7.43 -25.67
C THR A 122 1.82 -8.61 -26.62
N GLU A 123 2.94 -8.89 -27.27
CA GLU A 123 3.11 -10.05 -28.15
C GLU A 123 4.28 -10.90 -27.65
N GLN A 124 4.19 -12.21 -27.83
CA GLN A 124 5.30 -13.13 -27.60
C GLN A 124 5.53 -13.97 -28.85
N LYS A 125 6.78 -14.00 -29.32
CA LYS A 125 7.21 -14.89 -30.40
C LYS A 125 7.71 -16.19 -29.80
N ASP A 126 7.15 -17.30 -30.24
CA ASP A 126 7.66 -18.63 -29.96
C ASP A 126 8.87 -18.91 -30.86
N GLU A 127 10.03 -19.17 -30.25
CA GLU A 127 11.28 -19.40 -30.97
C GLU A 127 11.26 -20.72 -31.76
N HIS A 128 10.49 -21.73 -31.33
CA HIS A 128 10.40 -23.04 -31.98
C HIS A 128 9.43 -23.01 -33.15
N THR A 129 8.21 -22.51 -32.92
CA THR A 129 7.18 -22.50 -33.96
C THR A 129 7.26 -21.28 -34.88
N GLN A 130 8.08 -20.28 -34.52
CA GLN A 130 8.18 -18.96 -35.19
C GLN A 130 6.85 -18.20 -35.25
N THR A 131 5.85 -18.62 -34.48
CA THR A 131 4.54 -17.96 -34.42
C THR A 131 4.55 -16.83 -33.39
N THR A 132 3.77 -15.78 -33.65
CA THR A 132 3.57 -14.68 -32.71
C THR A 132 2.18 -14.78 -32.11
N GLN A 133 2.09 -14.80 -30.79
CA GLN A 133 0.84 -14.82 -30.04
C GLN A 133 0.58 -13.45 -29.37
N GLN A 134 -0.64 -12.94 -29.55
CA GLN A 134 -1.13 -11.76 -28.82
C GLN A 134 -1.50 -12.14 -27.38
N GLY A 135 -1.25 -11.23 -26.45
CA GLY A 135 -1.56 -11.44 -25.04
C GLY A 135 -1.40 -10.17 -24.21
N TYR A 136 -1.13 -10.35 -22.93
CA TYR A 136 -1.09 -9.28 -21.94
C TYR A 136 0.13 -9.40 -21.03
N SER A 137 0.54 -8.26 -20.49
CA SER A 137 1.48 -8.18 -19.38
C SER A 137 1.02 -7.14 -18.37
N TRP A 138 1.43 -7.31 -17.11
CA TRP A 138 1.21 -6.27 -16.11
C TRP A 138 2.10 -5.05 -16.43
N CYS A 139 1.61 -3.85 -16.14
CA CYS A 139 2.38 -2.62 -16.15
C CYS A 139 3.17 -2.50 -14.85
N TRP A 140 4.49 -2.53 -14.93
CA TRP A 140 5.40 -2.38 -13.79
C TRP A 140 6.75 -1.84 -14.26
N ASP A 141 7.53 -1.31 -13.33
CA ASP A 141 8.92 -0.93 -13.54
C ASP A 141 9.84 -2.01 -12.96
N ARG A 142 10.88 -2.40 -13.70
CA ARG A 142 11.79 -3.46 -13.26
C ARG A 142 12.48 -3.19 -11.94
N MET A 143 12.72 -1.92 -11.62
CA MET A 143 13.34 -1.50 -10.37
C MET A 143 12.56 -1.96 -9.13
N ILE A 144 11.26 -2.24 -9.24
CA ILE A 144 10.48 -2.74 -8.09
C ILE A 144 10.80 -4.21 -7.73
N MET A 145 11.47 -4.95 -8.62
CA MET A 145 11.87 -6.34 -8.36
C MET A 145 13.20 -6.46 -7.62
N ILE A 146 13.90 -5.36 -7.38
CA ILE A 146 15.15 -5.37 -6.64
C ILE A 146 14.94 -4.70 -5.29
N SER A 147 15.42 -5.34 -4.22
CA SER A 147 15.39 -4.79 -2.88
C SER A 147 16.14 -3.47 -2.80
N ASP A 148 15.65 -2.52 -2.01
CA ASP A 148 16.34 -1.23 -1.81
C ASP A 148 17.79 -1.40 -1.31
N VAL A 149 18.64 -0.44 -1.66
CA VAL A 149 20.07 -0.35 -1.36
C VAL A 149 20.33 -0.47 0.14
N MET A 150 19.49 0.20 0.94
CA MET A 150 19.54 0.17 2.39
C MET A 150 18.18 -0.21 2.95
N ALA A 151 18.17 -0.86 4.11
CA ALA A 151 16.97 -1.01 4.92
C ALA A 151 17.04 -0.04 6.10
N ASN A 152 15.90 0.22 6.75
CA ASN A 152 15.93 0.94 8.01
C ASN A 152 16.44 0.03 9.14
N SER A 153 17.14 0.58 10.12
CA SER A 153 17.37 -0.13 11.38
C SER A 153 16.19 0.07 12.33
N ASP A 154 16.10 -0.74 13.38
CA ASP A 154 15.12 -0.53 14.45
C ASP A 154 15.30 0.83 15.12
N LEU A 155 16.55 1.22 15.41
CA LEU A 155 16.86 2.53 16.02
C LEU A 155 16.43 3.68 15.11
N TYR A 156 16.71 3.57 13.81
CA TYR A 156 16.29 4.56 12.83
C TYR A 156 14.78 4.67 12.80
N THR A 157 14.07 3.54 12.63
CA THR A 157 12.60 3.52 12.55
C THR A 157 11.96 4.05 13.83
N LYS A 158 12.44 3.61 14.99
CA LYS A 158 11.97 4.08 16.31
C LYS A 158 12.12 5.58 16.50
N ALA A 159 13.19 6.18 15.97
CA ALA A 159 13.41 7.63 16.05
C ALA A 159 12.34 8.44 15.28
N PHE A 160 11.73 7.87 14.24
CA PHE A 160 10.61 8.49 13.53
C PHE A 160 9.27 8.18 14.21
N VAL A 161 9.00 6.90 14.49
CA VAL A 161 7.73 6.45 15.08
C VAL A 161 7.45 7.14 16.42
N SER A 162 8.48 7.30 17.26
CA SER A 162 8.33 7.96 18.58
C SER A 162 7.92 9.44 18.51
N ARG A 163 8.09 10.10 17.36
CA ARG A 163 7.70 11.50 17.13
C ARG A 163 6.29 11.66 16.58
N VAL A 164 5.60 10.57 16.28
CA VAL A 164 4.18 10.63 15.92
C VAL A 164 3.40 11.08 17.15
N THR A 165 2.66 12.18 17.03
CA THR A 165 1.85 12.78 18.11
C THR A 165 0.36 12.79 17.80
N CYS A 166 -0.03 12.52 16.55
CA CYS A 166 -1.43 12.37 16.21
C CYS A 166 -1.97 11.00 16.67
N PRO A 167 -3.30 10.87 16.86
CA PRO A 167 -3.93 9.57 17.00
C PRO A 167 -3.65 8.68 15.78
N VAL A 168 -3.45 7.38 16.02
CA VAL A 168 -3.13 6.38 15.01
C VAL A 168 -4.10 5.21 15.11
N LEU A 169 -4.61 4.77 13.97
CA LEU A 169 -5.41 3.55 13.84
C LEU A 169 -4.64 2.50 13.04
N PHE A 170 -4.46 1.32 13.64
CA PHE A 170 -4.05 0.10 12.96
C PHE A 170 -5.26 -0.80 12.73
N ILE A 171 -5.45 -1.23 11.49
CA ILE A 171 -6.43 -2.25 11.12
C ILE A 171 -5.64 -3.48 10.67
N LEU A 172 -5.64 -4.53 11.50
CA LEU A 172 -4.81 -5.72 11.28
C LEU A 172 -5.66 -6.88 10.77
N ALA A 173 -5.29 -7.42 9.62
CA ALA A 173 -5.88 -8.66 9.12
C ALA A 173 -5.31 -9.85 9.90
N ILE A 174 -6.17 -10.68 10.49
CA ILE A 174 -5.76 -11.79 11.37
C ILE A 174 -4.88 -12.81 10.63
N ASP A 175 -5.20 -13.12 9.37
CA ASP A 175 -4.38 -13.99 8.52
C ASP A 175 -3.26 -13.24 7.78
N GLY A 176 -3.18 -11.93 7.98
CA GLY A 176 -2.21 -11.01 7.38
C GLY A 176 -0.78 -11.15 7.89
N TYR A 177 0.13 -10.47 7.21
CA TYR A 177 1.56 -10.54 7.53
C TYR A 177 1.90 -9.71 8.77
N ALA A 178 1.33 -8.52 8.90
CA ALA A 178 1.71 -7.64 10.01
C ALA A 178 1.12 -8.14 11.33
N TRP A 179 -0.08 -8.74 11.34
CA TRP A 179 -0.61 -9.39 12.55
C TRP A 179 0.38 -10.43 13.11
N LYS A 180 0.94 -11.29 12.25
CA LYS A 180 1.93 -12.31 12.68
C LYS A 180 3.23 -11.71 13.21
N ARG A 181 3.71 -10.60 12.64
CA ARG A 181 4.97 -9.95 13.06
C ARG A 181 4.82 -9.03 14.26
N GLU A 182 3.63 -8.45 14.43
CA GLU A 182 3.37 -7.39 15.39
C GLU A 182 2.39 -7.81 16.47
N LYS A 183 1.96 -9.08 16.51
CA LYS A 183 1.20 -9.63 17.64
C LYS A 183 1.90 -9.39 18.98
N ASP A 184 3.24 -9.36 18.98
CA ASP A 184 4.07 -9.11 20.16
C ASP A 184 4.38 -7.60 20.35
N GLY A 185 3.83 -6.75 19.47
CA GLY A 185 3.79 -5.30 19.62
C GLY A 185 5.11 -4.56 19.40
N LYS A 186 6.08 -5.11 18.65
CA LYS A 186 7.42 -4.51 18.51
C LYS A 186 7.38 -3.05 18.03
N VAL A 187 6.83 -2.79 16.83
CA VAL A 187 6.77 -1.44 16.26
C VAL A 187 5.73 -0.60 17.01
N MET A 188 4.62 -1.22 17.43
CA MET A 188 3.59 -0.53 18.22
C MET A 188 4.14 0.01 19.55
N SER A 189 5.08 -0.70 20.18
CA SER A 189 5.74 -0.26 21.43
C SER A 189 6.62 0.98 21.26
N TRP A 190 6.94 1.37 20.02
CA TRP A 190 7.77 2.55 19.74
C TRP A 190 6.96 3.85 19.73
N PHE A 191 5.64 3.75 19.62
CA PHE A 191 4.75 4.89 19.81
C PHE A 191 4.84 5.35 21.26
N THR A 192 4.90 6.67 21.46
CA THR A 192 5.01 7.25 22.79
C THR A 192 3.61 7.55 23.35
N ALA A 193 3.54 7.86 24.65
CA ALA A 193 2.28 8.29 25.28
C ALA A 193 1.65 9.53 24.60
N SER A 194 2.43 10.27 23.80
CA SER A 194 1.97 11.42 23.03
C SER A 194 1.08 11.03 21.84
N SER A 195 1.11 9.77 21.38
CA SER A 195 0.22 9.23 20.35
C SER A 195 -0.79 8.26 20.96
N SER A 196 -2.08 8.50 20.73
CA SER A 196 -3.11 7.50 21.04
C SER A 196 -3.14 6.47 19.92
N VAL A 197 -2.68 5.25 20.21
CA VAL A 197 -2.71 4.13 19.26
C VAL A 197 -3.97 3.29 19.50
N THR A 198 -4.78 3.12 18.46
CA THR A 198 -5.94 2.24 18.42
C THR A 198 -5.65 1.08 17.48
N VAL A 199 -5.96 -0.14 17.92
CA VAL A 199 -5.84 -1.34 17.09
C VAL A 199 -7.23 -1.95 16.91
N ARG A 200 -7.52 -2.40 15.68
CA ARG A 200 -8.73 -3.14 15.32
C ARG A 200 -8.31 -4.35 14.49
N ASP A 201 -8.61 -5.53 14.98
CA ASP A 201 -8.41 -6.76 14.22
C ASP A 201 -9.60 -7.00 13.28
N VAL A 202 -9.33 -7.56 12.11
CA VAL A 202 -10.33 -7.89 11.09
C VAL A 202 -10.04 -9.29 10.57
N GLU A 203 -11.10 -10.08 10.42
CA GLU A 203 -11.03 -11.40 9.80
C GLU A 203 -10.61 -11.30 8.34
N GLY A 204 -9.75 -12.21 7.90
CA GLY A 204 -9.27 -12.30 6.52
C GLY A 204 -7.78 -12.06 6.33
N GLY A 205 -7.37 -12.03 5.06
CA GLY A 205 -5.98 -11.95 4.63
C GLY A 205 -5.44 -10.52 4.46
N HIS A 206 -4.19 -10.43 4.04
CA HIS A 206 -3.46 -9.15 3.84
C HIS A 206 -4.25 -8.10 3.01
N HIS A 207 -5.09 -8.53 2.07
CA HIS A 207 -5.86 -7.65 1.19
C HIS A 207 -7.26 -7.29 1.73
N VAL A 208 -7.50 -7.44 3.04
CA VAL A 208 -8.82 -7.24 3.69
C VAL A 208 -9.50 -5.92 3.33
N HIS A 209 -8.75 -4.84 3.11
CA HIS A 209 -9.30 -3.53 2.76
C HIS A 209 -10.03 -3.48 1.41
N ILE A 210 -9.64 -4.33 0.47
CA ILE A 210 -10.29 -4.42 -0.84
C ILE A 210 -11.22 -5.64 -0.92
N GLU A 211 -10.94 -6.70 -0.16
CA GLU A 211 -11.77 -7.91 -0.12
C GLU A 211 -13.02 -7.77 0.76
N ASP A 212 -12.92 -6.96 1.81
CA ASP A 212 -14.00 -6.51 2.72
C ASP A 212 -13.88 -5.00 2.99
N ALA A 213 -14.02 -4.23 1.91
CA ALA A 213 -14.05 -2.78 1.95
C ALA A 213 -15.13 -2.20 2.90
N PRO A 214 -16.36 -2.77 2.99
CA PRO A 214 -17.38 -2.28 3.93
C PRO A 214 -16.94 -2.34 5.40
N THR A 215 -16.40 -3.46 5.86
CA THR A 215 -15.93 -3.59 7.26
C THR A 215 -14.78 -2.63 7.52
N THR A 216 -13.82 -2.60 6.62
CA THR A 216 -12.67 -1.69 6.68
C THR A 216 -13.11 -0.23 6.77
N ALA A 217 -13.99 0.22 5.87
CA ALA A 217 -14.50 1.59 5.84
C ALA A 217 -15.29 1.94 7.11
N ARG A 218 -16.07 1.01 7.64
CA ARG A 218 -16.82 1.19 8.89
C ARG A 218 -15.88 1.44 10.06
N LEU A 219 -14.83 0.63 10.23
CA LEU A 219 -13.85 0.79 11.31
C LEU A 219 -13.12 2.13 11.27
N ILE A 220 -12.74 2.59 10.07
CA ILE A 220 -12.17 3.93 9.88
C ILE A 220 -13.16 5.00 10.31
N THR A 221 -14.41 4.89 9.85
CA THR A 221 -15.45 5.90 10.08
C THR A 221 -15.78 6.01 11.56
N GLU A 222 -16.00 4.89 12.24
CA GLU A 222 -16.23 4.83 13.68
C GLU A 222 -15.09 5.50 14.44
N TRP A 223 -13.84 5.15 14.12
CA TRP A 223 -12.66 5.73 14.76
C TRP A 223 -12.55 7.25 14.51
N LEU A 224 -12.79 7.72 13.29
CA LEU A 224 -12.77 9.15 12.98
C LEU A 224 -13.80 9.93 13.79
N LEU A 225 -15.02 9.39 13.95
CA LEU A 225 -16.08 10.00 14.75
C LEU A 225 -15.72 10.06 16.26
N GLU A 226 -15.04 9.02 16.77
CA GLU A 226 -14.47 9.02 18.13
C GLU A 226 -13.42 10.15 18.29
N GLN A 227 -12.58 10.38 17.27
CA GLN A 227 -11.57 11.44 17.27
C GLN A 227 -12.15 12.85 17.12
N GLU A 228 -13.37 13.02 16.62
CA GLU A 228 -14.05 14.32 16.56
C GLU A 228 -14.73 14.68 17.89
N SER A 229 -15.26 13.68 18.59
CA SER A 229 -15.92 13.85 19.88
C SER A 229 -14.91 14.16 21.00
N SER A 230 -13.67 13.71 20.84
CA SER A 230 -12.54 14.01 21.71
C SER A 230 -11.94 15.39 21.36
N MET A 231 -12.15 16.41 22.21
CA MET A 231 -11.57 17.78 22.06
C MET A 231 -10.02 17.84 21.98
N LYS A 232 -9.31 16.71 22.02
CA LYS A 232 -7.84 16.62 22.09
C LYS A 232 -7.11 16.80 20.76
N ALA A 233 -7.81 16.86 19.63
CA ALA A 233 -7.18 16.96 18.31
C ALA A 233 -7.45 18.32 17.63
N ARG A 234 -7.10 19.41 18.30
CA ARG A 234 -6.80 20.68 17.63
C ARG A 234 -5.28 20.81 17.58
N LEU A 235 -4.71 20.75 16.37
CA LEU A 235 -3.33 21.16 16.11
C LEU A 235 -3.12 22.62 16.52
#